data_AF-A0A7S3PL75-F1
#
_entry.id   AF-A0A7S3PL75-F1
#
_cell.length_a   1.000
_cell.length_b   1.000
_cell.length_c   1.000
_cell.angle_alpha   90.00
_cell.angle_beta   90.00
_cell.angle_gamma   90.00
#
_symmetry.space_group_name_H-M   'P 1'
#
loop_
_entity.id
_entity.type
_entity.pdbx_description
1 polymer ?
#
loop_
_entity_poly.entity_id
_entity_poly.type
_entity_poly.pdbx_seq_one_letter_code
_entity_poly.pdbx_strand_id
1 'polypeptide(L)'
;MGNQHFRIRERAFTRNGRNIQKNRRSVMVRAEDEVRTTKYCILGCQGVGKTTIWRQLWFNLSPDVYDSNKDFRRNIISSVRIATVDILGKMDMSNVELSTQLAADALSNIGEIQWHEPFDEGCMALRVARLVQTVWKDRRFLEHYENSIFFNTGVKGLVEKVESMTIRDWDPSRSDVLRINIRTHGIIEFSISGTNSSFFDLGGSRNERRKWMYVFGDEPVIVFVASLSDYNEVRYEEDSCGLSESLYLFQQVFETPMLKDVLEVVLVLNKVDIFKEKLCNKRIPLNISGQFPDAPRTFDYDTGVNWILQRYLKLVPNEIEREHLRVHVHVVDGLNENSVAEVMSSMYPPSGKIRTKNDLNFFGRAPKFAV
;
A
#
# COMPACT_ATOMS: atom_id res chain seq x y z
N MET A 1 -24.65 11.51 -26.75
CA MET A 1 -24.35 10.44 -25.76
C MET A 1 -23.03 9.81 -26.18
N GLY A 2 -21.91 10.41 -25.75
CA GLY A 2 -20.58 10.04 -26.22
C GLY A 2 -19.88 9.13 -25.22
N ASN A 3 -19.48 7.94 -25.68
CA ASN A 3 -18.57 7.05 -24.98
C ASN A 3 -17.27 7.81 -24.66
N GLN A 4 -17.02 8.10 -23.37
CA GLN A 4 -15.74 8.62 -22.91
C GLN A 4 -14.76 7.45 -22.79
N HIS A 5 -13.82 7.40 -23.73
CA HIS A 5 -12.75 6.40 -23.76
C HIS A 5 -11.80 6.56 -22.56
N PHE A 6 -11.70 5.50 -21.77
CA PHE A 6 -10.66 5.26 -20.77
C PHE A 6 -9.28 5.09 -21.45
N ARG A 7 -8.23 5.70 -20.90
CA ARG A 7 -6.85 5.50 -21.35
C ARG A 7 -5.95 5.18 -20.15
N ILE A 8 -5.74 3.89 -19.90
CA ILE A 8 -4.56 3.43 -19.16
C ILE A 8 -3.36 3.74 -20.05
N ARG A 9 -2.49 4.65 -19.63
CA ARG A 9 -1.18 4.84 -20.28
C ARG A 9 -0.12 4.15 -19.42
N GLU A 10 0.07 2.87 -19.67
CA GLU A 10 1.25 2.17 -19.18
C GLU A 10 2.46 2.63 -20.02
N ARG A 11 3.23 3.60 -19.52
CA ARG A 11 4.47 4.03 -20.17
C ARG A 11 5.63 3.17 -19.67
N ALA A 12 5.91 2.07 -20.38
CA ALA A 12 7.21 1.43 -20.30
C ALA A 12 8.25 2.36 -20.97
N PHE A 13 9.13 2.97 -20.16
CA PHE A 13 10.26 3.74 -20.69
C PHE A 13 11.32 2.78 -21.25
N THR A 14 11.27 2.50 -22.56
CA THR A 14 12.39 1.89 -23.29
C THR A 14 13.29 2.98 -23.87
N ARG A 15 14.62 2.77 -23.71
CA ARG A 15 15.69 3.66 -24.17
C ARG A 15 15.62 3.84 -25.69
N ASN A 16 15.30 5.06 -26.15
CA ASN A 16 15.73 5.52 -27.47
C ASN A 16 15.90 7.05 -27.45
N GLY A 17 17.10 7.48 -27.03
CA GLY A 17 17.55 8.87 -27.16
C GLY A 17 17.95 9.14 -28.60
N ARG A 18 17.14 9.90 -29.35
CA ARG A 18 17.56 10.63 -30.57
C ARG A 18 16.55 11.65 -31.13
N ASN A 19 15.31 11.74 -30.61
CA ASN A 19 14.27 12.65 -31.18
C ASN A 19 13.96 13.93 -30.36
N ILE A 20 14.79 14.30 -29.38
CA ILE A 20 14.47 15.36 -28.40
C ILE A 20 14.64 16.80 -28.95
N GLN A 21 15.31 17.02 -30.08
CA GLN A 21 15.70 18.38 -30.49
C GLN A 21 14.73 19.14 -31.41
N LYS A 22 13.84 18.46 -32.16
CA LYS A 22 12.94 19.16 -33.12
C LYS A 22 11.59 19.61 -32.56
N ASN A 23 11.20 19.15 -31.36
CA ASN A 23 9.91 19.47 -30.75
C ASN A 23 9.91 20.71 -29.83
N ARG A 24 11.03 21.42 -29.68
CA ARG A 24 11.12 22.54 -28.72
C ARG A 24 10.49 23.86 -29.21
N ARG A 25 10.31 24.06 -30.52
CA ARG A 25 9.78 25.33 -31.06
C ARG A 25 8.26 25.38 -31.22
N SER A 26 7.59 24.24 -31.35
CA SER A 26 6.13 24.14 -31.47
C SER A 26 5.40 24.05 -30.12
N VAL A 27 6.13 23.88 -29.01
CA VAL A 27 5.59 23.77 -27.65
C VAL A 27 5.46 25.13 -26.95
N MET A 28 6.09 26.20 -27.47
CA MET A 28 6.09 27.52 -26.82
C MET A 28 4.79 28.34 -26.99
N VAL A 29 3.82 27.88 -27.79
CA VAL A 29 2.60 28.67 -28.11
C VAL A 29 1.33 28.09 -27.44
N ARG A 30 1.46 27.17 -26.48
CA ARG A 30 0.32 26.58 -25.74
C ARG A 30 0.48 26.60 -24.21
N ALA A 31 1.34 27.47 -23.69
CA ALA A 31 1.68 27.48 -22.27
C ALA A 31 0.83 28.42 -21.40
N GLU A 32 -0.16 29.13 -21.97
CA GLU A 32 -0.86 30.20 -21.24
C GLU A 32 -2.22 29.80 -20.61
N ASP A 33 -2.65 28.54 -20.72
CA ASP A 33 -3.87 28.05 -20.04
C ASP A 33 -3.77 26.57 -19.57
N GLU A 34 -2.57 26.06 -19.28
CA GLU A 34 -2.46 24.76 -18.57
C GLU A 34 -2.79 24.99 -17.09
N VAL A 35 -4.04 24.70 -16.71
CA VAL A 35 -4.42 24.60 -15.30
C VAL A 35 -3.40 23.68 -14.63
N ARG A 36 -2.63 24.19 -13.67
CA ARG A 36 -1.53 23.45 -13.03
C ARG A 36 -2.06 22.16 -12.39
N THR A 37 -1.75 21.01 -12.99
CA THR A 37 -2.16 19.70 -12.47
C THR A 37 -1.41 19.38 -11.18
N THR A 38 -2.13 19.11 -10.10
CA THR A 38 -1.52 18.69 -8.82
C THR A 38 -1.08 17.23 -8.91
N LYS A 39 0.18 16.95 -8.57
CA LYS A 39 0.75 15.59 -8.58
C LYS A 39 0.79 15.03 -7.16
N TYR A 40 0.14 13.89 -6.95
CA TYR A 40 0.18 13.15 -5.68
C TYR A 40 1.07 11.92 -5.84
N CYS A 41 2.22 11.94 -5.16
CA CYS A 41 3.18 10.84 -5.19
C CYS A 41 3.00 9.96 -3.95
N ILE A 42 2.54 8.73 -4.14
CA ILE A 42 2.31 7.79 -3.05
C ILE A 42 3.59 6.99 -2.81
N LEU A 43 4.23 7.26 -1.66
CA LEU A 43 5.54 6.72 -1.27
C LEU A 43 5.43 5.81 -0.04
N GLY A 44 6.47 5.03 0.20
CA GLY A 44 6.56 4.11 1.35
C GLY A 44 7.11 2.74 0.99
N CYS A 45 7.52 1.97 2.01
CA CYS A 45 8.10 0.64 1.85
C CYS A 45 7.16 -0.34 1.14
N GLN A 46 7.68 -1.48 0.70
CA GLN A 46 6.87 -2.56 0.15
C GLN A 46 5.91 -3.10 1.23
N GLY A 47 4.68 -3.45 0.82
CA GLY A 47 3.71 -4.11 1.70
C GLY A 47 2.98 -3.22 2.71
N VAL A 48 3.27 -1.91 2.77
CA VAL A 48 2.63 -0.97 3.71
C VAL A 48 1.22 -0.54 3.33
N GLY A 49 0.75 -0.89 2.12
CA GLY A 49 -0.63 -0.61 1.66
C GLY A 49 -0.82 0.61 0.75
N LYS A 50 0.23 1.08 0.06
CA LYS A 50 0.16 2.21 -0.90
C LYS A 50 -0.96 2.03 -1.94
N THR A 51 -0.93 0.93 -2.68
CA THR A 51 -1.93 0.61 -3.71
C THR A 51 -3.33 0.46 -3.11
N THR A 52 -3.45 -0.06 -1.88
CA THR A 52 -4.73 -0.18 -1.16
C THR A 52 -5.30 1.19 -0.84
N ILE A 53 -4.50 2.08 -0.23
CA ILE A 53 -4.91 3.46 0.05
C ILE A 53 -5.31 4.15 -1.24
N TRP A 54 -4.48 4.09 -2.28
CA TRP A 54 -4.80 4.67 -3.59
C TRP A 54 -6.15 4.17 -4.14
N ARG A 55 -6.36 2.85 -4.17
CA ARG A 55 -7.62 2.26 -4.67
C ARG A 55 -8.82 2.71 -3.85
N GLN A 56 -8.68 2.84 -2.53
CA GLN A 56 -9.75 3.34 -1.68
C GLN A 56 -10.04 4.82 -1.95
N LEU A 57 -9.02 5.67 -2.10
CA LEU A 57 -9.21 7.08 -2.51
C LEU A 57 -9.94 7.14 -3.86
N TRP A 58 -9.55 6.29 -4.81
CA TRP A 58 -10.18 6.20 -6.12
C TRP A 58 -11.65 5.78 -6.04
N PHE A 59 -11.99 4.74 -5.26
CA PHE A 59 -13.37 4.31 -5.07
C PHE A 59 -14.24 5.41 -4.44
N ASN A 60 -13.70 6.18 -3.50
CA ASN A 60 -14.41 7.28 -2.86
C ASN A 60 -14.65 8.46 -3.83
N LEU A 61 -13.71 8.71 -4.75
CA LEU A 61 -13.77 9.80 -5.73
C LEU A 61 -14.51 9.44 -7.02
N SER A 62 -14.62 8.15 -7.33
CA SER A 62 -15.26 7.66 -8.56
C SER A 62 -16.18 6.47 -8.25
N PRO A 63 -17.23 6.68 -7.43
CA PRO A 63 -18.13 5.61 -7.00
C PRO A 63 -18.89 4.96 -8.17
N ASP A 64 -19.02 5.63 -9.31
CA ASP A 64 -19.73 5.10 -10.49
C ASP A 64 -18.79 4.38 -11.47
N VAL A 65 -17.47 4.46 -11.26
CA VAL A 65 -16.46 3.86 -12.14
C VAL A 65 -15.91 2.60 -11.47
N TYR A 66 -16.68 1.52 -11.52
CA TYR A 66 -16.19 0.18 -11.17
C TYR A 66 -16.24 -0.71 -12.40
N ASP A 67 -15.13 -0.76 -13.13
CA ASP A 67 -14.96 -1.75 -14.20
C ASP A 67 -14.33 -3.00 -13.57
N SER A 68 -15.15 -4.04 -13.34
CA SER A 68 -14.70 -5.35 -12.89
C SER A 68 -13.96 -6.06 -14.01
N ASN A 69 -12.76 -5.58 -14.32
CA ASN A 69 -11.92 -6.21 -15.32
C ASN A 69 -11.50 -7.63 -14.84
N LYS A 70 -11.51 -8.60 -15.77
CA LYS A 70 -11.01 -9.98 -15.59
C LYS A 70 -9.62 -10.03 -14.95
N ASP A 71 -8.80 -9.00 -15.18
CA ASP A 71 -7.50 -8.83 -14.53
C ASP A 71 -7.58 -8.89 -12.99
N PHE A 72 -8.65 -8.39 -12.37
CA PHE A 72 -8.80 -8.43 -10.91
C PHE A 72 -8.98 -9.85 -10.38
N ARG A 73 -9.74 -10.70 -11.07
CA ARG A 73 -9.93 -12.10 -10.66
C ARG A 73 -8.60 -12.86 -10.69
N ARG A 74 -7.84 -12.74 -11.78
CA ARG A 74 -6.48 -13.30 -11.90
C ARG A 74 -5.58 -12.79 -10.78
N ASN A 75 -5.63 -11.49 -10.51
CA ASN A 75 -4.81 -10.86 -9.47
C ASN A 75 -5.18 -11.33 -8.04
N ILE A 76 -6.46 -11.57 -7.76
CA ILE A 76 -6.89 -12.10 -6.46
C ILE A 76 -6.37 -13.52 -6.26
N ILE A 77 -6.53 -14.39 -7.26
CA ILE A 77 -6.02 -15.77 -7.20
C ILE A 77 -4.50 -15.77 -7.01
N SER A 78 -3.79 -14.93 -7.75
CA SER A 78 -2.34 -14.78 -7.60
C SER A 78 -1.97 -14.26 -6.21
N SER A 79 -2.72 -13.30 -5.66
CA SER A 79 -2.51 -12.77 -4.30
C SER A 79 -2.66 -13.86 -3.24
N VAL A 80 -3.70 -14.69 -3.34
CA VAL A 80 -3.93 -15.82 -2.40
C VAL A 80 -2.81 -16.86 -2.51
N ARG A 81 -2.38 -17.19 -3.74
CA ARG A 81 -1.25 -18.09 -3.97
C ARG A 81 0.03 -17.55 -3.34
N ILE A 82 0.42 -16.31 -3.64
CA ILE A 82 1.64 -15.69 -3.13
C ILE A 82 1.63 -15.70 -1.60
N ALA A 83 0.53 -15.29 -0.99
CA ALA A 83 0.41 -15.29 0.47
C ALA A 83 0.54 -16.70 1.08
N THR A 84 -0.03 -17.72 0.43
CA THR A 84 0.07 -19.11 0.90
C THR A 84 1.53 -19.59 0.87
N VAL A 85 2.27 -19.30 -0.20
CA VAL A 85 3.69 -19.63 -0.32
C VAL A 85 4.54 -18.84 0.69
N ASP A 86 4.25 -17.55 0.89
CA ASP A 86 4.96 -16.72 1.86
C ASP A 86 4.80 -17.22 3.30
N ILE A 87 3.60 -17.69 3.68
CA ILE A 87 3.37 -18.29 5.00
C ILE A 87 4.21 -19.56 5.17
N LEU A 88 4.40 -20.34 4.11
CA LEU A 88 5.16 -21.59 4.16
C LEU A 88 6.66 -21.34 4.32
N GLY A 89 7.20 -20.36 3.61
CA GLY A 89 8.59 -19.93 3.86
C GLY A 89 8.82 -19.55 5.34
N LYS A 90 7.81 -18.97 6.00
CA LYS A 90 7.88 -18.65 7.44
C LYS A 90 7.71 -19.88 8.35
N MET A 91 6.91 -20.86 7.95
CA MET A 91 6.80 -22.16 8.64
C MET A 91 8.14 -22.90 8.60
N ASP A 92 8.79 -22.96 7.43
CA ASP A 92 10.09 -23.61 7.24
C ASP A 92 11.17 -22.98 8.14
N MET A 93 11.22 -21.64 8.21
CA MET A 93 12.14 -20.93 9.10
C MET A 93 11.86 -21.17 10.58
N SER A 94 10.63 -21.53 10.92
CA SER A 94 10.22 -21.88 12.28
C SER A 94 10.33 -23.39 12.55
N ASN A 95 10.86 -24.17 11.59
CA ASN A 95 10.91 -25.63 11.61
C ASN A 95 9.53 -26.28 11.89
N VAL A 96 8.46 -25.70 11.35
CA VAL A 96 7.09 -26.21 11.47
C VAL A 96 6.72 -26.95 10.19
N GLU A 97 6.61 -28.27 10.28
CA GLU A 97 6.15 -29.10 9.17
C GLU A 97 4.62 -29.14 9.07
N LEU A 98 4.10 -29.31 7.85
CA LEU A 98 2.67 -29.56 7.62
C LEU A 98 2.20 -30.86 8.30
N SER A 99 0.91 -30.94 8.62
CA SER A 99 0.33 -32.07 9.34
C SER A 99 0.13 -33.30 8.43
N THR A 100 0.01 -33.10 7.12
CA THR A 100 -0.35 -34.15 6.16
C THR A 100 0.52 -34.12 4.91
N GLN A 101 0.81 -35.30 4.35
CA GLN A 101 1.47 -35.42 3.04
C GLN A 101 0.67 -34.75 1.93
N LEU A 102 -0.67 -34.82 2.01
CA LEU A 102 -1.57 -34.17 1.06
C LEU A 102 -1.35 -32.65 1.01
N ALA A 103 -1.16 -31.99 2.17
CA ALA A 103 -0.87 -30.57 2.23
C ALA A 103 0.53 -30.26 1.69
N ALA A 104 1.54 -31.09 2.00
CA ALA A 104 2.89 -30.96 1.46
C ALA A 104 2.92 -31.09 -0.08
N ASP A 105 2.24 -32.08 -0.63
CA ASP A 105 2.12 -32.27 -2.08
C ASP A 105 1.37 -31.10 -2.72
N ALA A 106 0.29 -30.63 -2.08
CA ALA A 106 -0.46 -29.48 -2.57
C ALA A 106 0.40 -28.21 -2.61
N LEU A 107 1.23 -27.99 -1.59
CA LEU A 107 2.20 -26.90 -1.55
C LEU A 107 3.21 -26.98 -2.70
N SER A 108 3.87 -28.13 -2.86
CA SER A 108 4.86 -28.32 -3.94
C SER A 108 4.25 -27.94 -5.30
N ASN A 109 3.04 -28.43 -5.55
CA ASN A 109 2.26 -28.09 -6.73
C ASN A 109 1.95 -26.60 -6.85
N ILE A 110 1.64 -25.88 -5.75
CA ILE A 110 1.40 -24.42 -5.79
C ILE A 110 2.68 -23.67 -6.18
N GLY A 111 3.83 -24.09 -5.66
CA GLY A 111 5.13 -23.48 -5.94
C GLY A 111 5.51 -23.59 -7.41
N GLU A 112 5.28 -24.76 -8.01
CA GLU A 112 5.61 -25.06 -9.41
C GLU A 112 4.69 -24.39 -10.44
N ILE A 113 3.53 -23.86 -10.04
CA ILE A 113 2.61 -23.19 -10.98
C ILE A 113 3.30 -21.98 -11.60
N GLN A 114 3.59 -22.10 -12.90
CA GLN A 114 4.04 -21.01 -13.76
C GLN A 114 2.82 -20.44 -14.50
N TRP A 115 2.62 -19.13 -14.41
CA TRP A 115 1.60 -18.44 -15.18
C TRP A 115 2.11 -18.26 -16.62
N HIS A 116 1.78 -19.19 -17.51
CA HIS A 116 2.04 -19.06 -18.95
C HIS A 116 0.77 -18.59 -19.68
N GLU A 117 0.94 -17.76 -20.71
CA GLU A 117 -0.15 -17.37 -21.63
C GLU A 117 -0.16 -18.29 -22.87
N PRO A 118 -1.33 -18.58 -23.49
CA PRO A 118 -2.66 -18.03 -23.22
C PRO A 118 -3.41 -18.80 -22.12
N PHE A 119 -4.09 -18.04 -21.28
CA PHE A 119 -4.64 -18.44 -19.99
C PHE A 119 -6.00 -19.14 -20.13
N ASP A 120 -6.13 -20.41 -19.70
CA ASP A 120 -7.42 -21.00 -19.35
C ASP A 120 -7.74 -20.62 -17.89
N GLU A 121 -8.37 -19.46 -17.72
CA GLU A 121 -8.64 -18.89 -16.39
C GLU A 121 -9.43 -19.86 -15.52
N GLY A 122 -10.35 -20.63 -16.10
CA GLY A 122 -11.25 -21.50 -15.36
C GLY A 122 -10.52 -22.68 -14.73
N CYS A 123 -9.76 -23.43 -15.54
CA CYS A 123 -9.07 -24.64 -15.07
C CYS A 123 -7.93 -24.31 -14.10
N MET A 124 -7.15 -23.26 -14.38
CA MET A 124 -6.04 -22.86 -13.51
C MET A 124 -6.51 -22.19 -12.22
N ALA A 125 -7.53 -21.34 -12.26
CA ALA A 125 -8.15 -20.81 -11.05
C ALA A 125 -8.65 -21.93 -10.15
N LEU A 126 -9.34 -22.92 -10.73
CA LEU A 126 -9.84 -24.08 -9.98
C LEU A 126 -8.71 -24.90 -9.36
N ARG A 127 -7.62 -25.14 -10.12
CA ARG A 127 -6.44 -25.85 -9.61
C ARG A 127 -5.84 -25.10 -8.42
N VAL A 128 -5.55 -23.80 -8.56
CA VAL A 128 -4.98 -22.99 -7.48
C VAL A 128 -5.91 -22.96 -6.27
N ALA A 129 -7.21 -22.74 -6.49
CA ALA A 129 -8.21 -22.69 -5.42
C ALA A 129 -8.23 -23.98 -4.60
N ARG A 130 -8.26 -25.15 -5.26
CA ARG A 130 -8.24 -26.46 -4.59
C ARG A 130 -6.95 -26.68 -3.80
N LEU A 131 -5.80 -26.38 -4.39
CA LEU A 131 -4.52 -26.57 -3.71
C LEU A 131 -4.41 -25.66 -2.48
N VAL A 132 -4.79 -24.38 -2.62
CA VAL A 132 -4.83 -23.42 -1.51
C VAL A 132 -5.77 -23.94 -0.42
N GLN A 133 -7.00 -24.36 -0.75
CA GLN A 133 -7.92 -24.90 0.25
C GLN A 133 -7.36 -26.13 0.97
N THR A 134 -6.65 -27.02 0.28
CA THR A 134 -6.00 -28.17 0.89
C THR A 134 -4.97 -27.75 1.93
N VAL A 135 -4.11 -26.79 1.59
CA VAL A 135 -3.09 -26.26 2.52
C VAL A 135 -3.75 -25.51 3.69
N TRP A 136 -4.75 -24.67 3.42
CA TRP A 136 -5.45 -23.88 4.44
C TRP A 136 -6.39 -24.71 5.33
N LYS A 137 -6.58 -26.01 5.04
CA LYS A 137 -7.25 -26.96 5.95
C LYS A 137 -6.26 -27.73 6.83
N ASP A 138 -4.96 -27.61 6.57
CA ASP A 138 -3.94 -28.26 7.40
C ASP A 138 -3.87 -27.61 8.77
N ARG A 139 -3.91 -28.44 9.83
CA ARG A 139 -3.97 -27.98 11.22
C ARG A 139 -2.75 -27.12 11.59
N ARG A 140 -1.54 -27.60 11.31
CA ARG A 140 -0.30 -26.89 11.63
C ARG A 140 -0.10 -25.64 10.79
N PHE A 141 -0.57 -25.64 9.54
CA PHE A 141 -0.59 -24.42 8.73
C PHE A 141 -1.48 -23.34 9.36
N LEU A 142 -2.73 -23.70 9.72
CA LEU A 142 -3.66 -22.77 10.37
C LEU A 142 -3.15 -22.29 11.73
N GLU A 143 -2.67 -23.21 12.58
CA GLU A 143 -2.07 -22.88 13.87
C GLU A 143 -0.88 -21.93 13.69
N HIS A 144 0.00 -22.18 12.71
CA HIS A 144 1.11 -21.28 12.43
C HIS A 144 0.62 -19.91 11.97
N TYR A 145 -0.32 -19.85 11.02
CA TYR A 145 -0.88 -18.60 10.51
C TYR A 145 -1.57 -17.77 11.62
N GLU A 146 -2.40 -18.40 12.45
CA GLU A 146 -3.16 -17.71 13.50
C GLU A 146 -2.27 -17.27 14.67
N ASN A 147 -1.28 -18.09 15.05
CA ASN A 147 -0.32 -17.73 16.10
C ASN A 147 0.85 -16.89 15.58
N SER A 148 0.94 -16.69 14.26
CA SER A 148 2.03 -15.94 13.67
C SER A 148 2.04 -14.49 14.17
N ILE A 149 3.23 -14.04 14.53
CA ILE A 149 3.54 -12.61 14.67
C ILE A 149 3.42 -11.86 13.33
N PHE A 150 3.37 -12.61 12.22
CA PHE A 150 3.28 -12.12 10.83
C PHE A 150 1.86 -12.13 10.25
N PHE A 151 0.85 -12.12 11.13
CA PHE A 151 -0.56 -12.20 10.76
C PHE A 151 -0.96 -11.12 9.74
N ASN A 152 -1.64 -11.56 8.67
CA ASN A 152 -2.21 -10.70 7.64
C ASN A 152 -3.71 -11.02 7.45
N THR A 153 -4.57 -10.13 7.94
CA THR A 153 -6.05 -10.24 7.89
C THR A 153 -6.60 -10.26 6.46
N GLY A 154 -5.88 -9.68 5.49
CA GLY A 154 -6.34 -9.54 4.11
C GLY A 154 -6.54 -10.87 3.40
N VAL A 155 -5.68 -11.85 3.68
CA VAL A 155 -5.60 -13.12 2.93
C VAL A 155 -6.71 -14.09 3.35
N LYS A 156 -7.01 -14.22 4.65
CA LYS A 156 -8.03 -15.15 5.16
C LYS A 156 -9.39 -14.91 4.49
N GLY A 157 -9.82 -13.65 4.40
CA GLY A 157 -11.10 -13.30 3.76
C GLY A 157 -11.16 -13.58 2.25
N LEU A 158 -10.00 -13.62 1.56
CA LEU A 158 -9.95 -14.04 0.15
C LEU A 158 -9.95 -15.57 0.02
N VAL A 159 -9.26 -16.28 0.91
CA VAL A 159 -9.20 -17.74 0.92
C VAL A 159 -10.58 -18.35 1.12
N GLU A 160 -11.40 -17.80 2.03
CA GLU A 160 -12.77 -18.26 2.26
C GLU A 160 -13.64 -18.18 1.00
N LYS A 161 -13.33 -17.25 0.09
CA LYS A 161 -14.04 -17.04 -1.17
C LYS A 161 -13.39 -17.73 -2.36
N VAL A 162 -12.22 -18.37 -2.20
CA VAL A 162 -11.39 -18.84 -3.33
C VAL A 162 -12.11 -19.83 -4.26
N GLU A 163 -13.07 -20.59 -3.74
CA GLU A 163 -13.92 -21.52 -4.53
C GLU A 163 -14.93 -20.77 -5.39
N SER A 164 -15.56 -19.72 -4.85
CA SER A 164 -16.49 -18.89 -5.63
C SER A 164 -15.77 -18.22 -6.81
N MET A 165 -14.48 -17.92 -6.66
CA MET A 165 -13.63 -17.35 -7.71
C MET A 165 -13.36 -18.31 -8.87
N THR A 166 -13.81 -19.58 -8.82
CA THR A 166 -13.70 -20.52 -9.94
C THR A 166 -14.93 -20.48 -10.85
N ILE A 167 -16.02 -19.84 -10.42
CA ILE A 167 -17.25 -19.68 -11.21
C ILE A 167 -16.99 -18.71 -12.37
N ARG A 168 -17.41 -19.06 -13.59
CA ARG A 168 -17.08 -18.29 -14.81
C ARG A 168 -17.48 -16.82 -14.71
N ASP A 169 -18.65 -16.56 -14.13
CA ASP A 169 -19.27 -15.23 -14.06
C ASP A 169 -19.14 -14.62 -12.65
N TRP A 170 -18.09 -15.00 -11.89
CA TRP A 170 -17.78 -14.38 -10.60
C TRP A 170 -17.07 -13.03 -10.79
N ASP A 171 -17.67 -11.99 -10.24
CA ASP A 171 -17.07 -10.66 -10.18
C ASP A 171 -16.58 -10.35 -8.76
N PRO A 172 -15.33 -9.84 -8.61
CA PRO A 172 -14.84 -9.43 -7.31
C PRO A 172 -15.61 -8.21 -6.81
N SER A 173 -15.86 -8.15 -5.49
CA SER A 173 -16.32 -6.91 -4.85
C SER A 173 -15.18 -5.91 -4.69
N ARG A 174 -15.50 -4.64 -4.42
CA ARG A 174 -14.49 -3.62 -4.06
C ARG A 174 -13.60 -4.07 -2.90
N SER A 175 -14.19 -4.71 -1.89
CA SER A 175 -13.45 -5.25 -0.75
C SER A 175 -12.44 -6.32 -1.18
N ASP A 176 -12.79 -7.17 -2.15
CA ASP A 176 -11.88 -8.19 -2.67
C ASP A 176 -10.72 -7.55 -3.44
N VAL A 177 -11.00 -6.50 -4.23
CA VAL A 177 -9.98 -5.75 -4.99
C VAL A 177 -8.99 -5.02 -4.06
N LEU A 178 -9.46 -4.48 -2.92
CA LEU A 178 -8.60 -3.81 -1.94
C LEU A 178 -7.63 -4.77 -1.24
N ARG A 179 -8.01 -6.05 -1.12
CA ARG A 179 -7.22 -7.12 -0.47
C ARG A 179 -6.17 -7.74 -1.39
N ILE A 180 -6.17 -7.40 -2.69
CA ILE A 180 -5.14 -7.86 -3.63
C ILE A 180 -3.77 -7.33 -3.16
N ASN A 181 -2.88 -8.26 -2.87
CA ASN A 181 -1.50 -7.99 -2.47
C ASN A 181 -0.53 -8.52 -3.55
N ILE A 182 -0.40 -7.77 -4.63
CA ILE A 182 0.59 -8.03 -5.69
C ILE A 182 1.64 -6.93 -5.64
N ARG A 183 2.90 -7.33 -5.83
CA ARG A 183 4.01 -6.38 -5.90
C ARG A 183 3.84 -5.44 -7.09
N THR A 184 3.66 -4.16 -6.81
CA THR A 184 3.71 -3.08 -7.80
C THR A 184 5.12 -2.97 -8.37
N HIS A 185 5.22 -3.00 -9.70
CA HIS A 185 6.46 -2.75 -10.44
C HIS A 185 6.31 -1.46 -11.24
N GLY A 186 7.35 -0.64 -11.26
CA GLY A 186 7.38 0.61 -12.00
C GLY A 186 6.60 1.75 -11.33
N ILE A 187 6.06 2.60 -12.20
CA ILE A 187 5.28 3.78 -11.88
C ILE A 187 3.91 3.57 -12.51
N ILE A 188 2.86 3.57 -11.70
CA ILE A 188 1.49 3.52 -12.21
C ILE A 188 0.86 4.89 -12.01
N GLU A 189 0.57 5.57 -13.13
CA GLU A 189 -0.11 6.86 -13.13
C GLU A 189 -1.62 6.66 -13.28
N PHE A 190 -2.36 7.39 -12.47
CA PHE A 190 -3.81 7.45 -12.52
C PHE A 190 -4.28 8.89 -12.54
N SER A 191 -5.38 9.13 -13.25
CA SER A 191 -6.05 10.43 -13.28
C SER A 191 -7.52 10.21 -12.95
N ILE A 192 -8.10 11.16 -12.23
CA ILE A 192 -9.51 11.12 -11.85
C ILE A 192 -10.25 12.13 -12.71
N SER A 193 -11.16 11.63 -13.54
CA SER A 193 -11.98 12.45 -14.44
C SER A 193 -12.70 13.54 -13.64
N GLY A 194 -12.64 14.77 -14.13
CA GLY A 194 -13.25 15.93 -13.45
C GLY A 194 -12.38 16.57 -12.37
N THR A 195 -11.18 16.03 -12.09
CA THR A 195 -10.19 16.67 -11.23
C THR A 195 -8.96 17.08 -12.04
N ASN A 196 -8.27 18.15 -11.62
CA ASN A 196 -6.97 18.49 -12.17
C ASN A 196 -5.83 17.88 -11.33
N SER A 197 -5.92 16.56 -11.11
CA SER A 197 -5.01 15.82 -10.26
C SER A 197 -4.52 14.54 -10.93
N SER A 198 -3.22 14.27 -10.80
CA SER A 198 -2.60 12.99 -11.16
C SER A 198 -2.05 12.31 -9.92
N PHE A 199 -2.29 11.01 -9.79
CA PHE A 199 -1.80 10.18 -8.70
C PHE A 199 -0.80 9.16 -9.24
N PHE A 200 0.27 8.94 -8.49
CA PHE A 200 1.34 8.03 -8.86
C PHE A 200 1.52 6.99 -7.75
N ASP A 201 1.16 5.74 -8.04
CA ASP A 201 1.51 4.59 -7.19
C ASP A 201 2.89 4.09 -7.61
N LEU A 202 3.86 4.24 -6.71
CA LEU A 202 5.26 3.97 -6.96
C LEU A 202 5.67 2.66 -6.31
N GLY A 203 6.38 1.80 -7.05
CA GLY A 203 6.94 0.55 -6.50
C GLY A 203 7.76 0.82 -5.23
N GLY A 204 7.43 0.11 -4.14
CA GLY A 204 8.01 0.35 -2.80
C GLY A 204 9.26 -0.47 -2.47
N SER A 205 9.61 -1.45 -3.30
CA SER A 205 10.83 -2.23 -3.14
C SER A 205 12.05 -1.37 -3.48
N ARG A 206 13.20 -1.69 -2.89
CA ARG A 206 14.43 -0.87 -3.01
C ARG A 206 14.86 -0.67 -4.47
N ASN A 207 14.79 -1.73 -5.27
CA ASN A 207 15.12 -1.69 -6.70
C ASN A 207 14.20 -0.76 -7.51
N GLU A 208 12.97 -0.54 -7.05
CA GLU A 208 12.00 0.33 -7.69
C GLU A 208 12.16 1.80 -7.28
N ARG A 209 12.75 2.10 -6.11
CA ARG A 209 12.89 3.47 -5.58
C ARG A 209 13.69 4.41 -6.49
N ARG A 210 14.66 3.87 -7.25
CA ARG A 210 15.42 4.66 -8.24
C ARG A 210 14.52 5.27 -9.32
N LYS A 211 13.35 4.68 -9.57
CA LYS A 211 12.40 5.17 -10.58
C LYS A 211 11.58 6.36 -10.07
N TRP A 212 11.50 6.61 -8.77
CA TRP A 212 10.69 7.69 -8.20
C TRP A 212 11.09 9.06 -8.74
N MET A 213 12.38 9.25 -9.05
CA MET A 213 12.91 10.47 -9.63
C MET A 213 12.30 10.85 -11.00
N TYR A 214 11.69 9.90 -11.71
CA TYR A 214 11.02 10.19 -12.99
C TYR A 214 9.65 10.85 -12.82
N VAL A 215 9.13 10.91 -11.60
CA VAL A 215 7.80 11.46 -11.28
C VAL A 215 7.89 12.80 -10.55
N PHE A 216 8.92 12.97 -9.72
CA PHE A 216 9.17 14.21 -9.01
C PHE A 216 9.43 15.34 -10.02
N GLY A 217 8.42 16.22 -10.17
CA GLY A 217 8.48 17.45 -10.97
C GLY A 217 8.17 18.67 -10.10
N ASP A 218 7.53 19.71 -10.66
CA ASP A 218 7.30 20.97 -9.94
C ASP A 218 6.25 20.83 -8.82
N GLU A 219 6.74 20.66 -7.60
CA GLU A 219 6.03 20.66 -6.31
C GLU A 219 4.95 19.56 -6.15
N PRO A 220 5.33 18.27 -6.05
CA PRO A 220 4.37 17.22 -5.76
C PRO A 220 3.88 17.29 -4.31
N VAL A 221 2.65 16.85 -4.08
CA VAL A 221 2.17 16.46 -2.74
C VAL A 221 2.66 15.04 -2.48
N ILE A 222 3.39 14.84 -1.38
CA ILE A 222 3.87 13.51 -1.00
C ILE A 222 2.85 12.86 -0.08
N VAL A 223 2.36 11.69 -0.45
CA VAL A 223 1.54 10.83 0.43
C VAL A 223 2.42 9.69 0.89
N PHE A 224 3.02 9.81 2.08
CA PHE A 224 3.89 8.78 2.62
C PHE A 224 3.09 7.79 3.45
N VAL A 225 2.99 6.55 2.97
CA VAL A 225 2.29 5.46 3.67
C VAL A 225 3.30 4.64 4.46
N ALA A 226 3.06 4.55 5.77
CA ALA A 226 3.78 3.72 6.72
C ALA A 226 2.83 2.67 7.32
N SER A 227 3.37 1.55 7.78
CA SER A 227 2.59 0.52 8.48
C SER A 227 2.89 0.59 9.97
N LEU A 228 1.87 0.78 10.79
CA LEU A 228 2.00 0.65 12.25
C LEU A 228 2.40 -0.78 12.64
N SER A 229 1.95 -1.77 11.87
CA SER A 229 2.15 -3.20 12.15
C SER A 229 3.55 -3.74 11.81
N ASP A 230 4.46 -2.92 11.26
CA ASP A 230 5.78 -3.35 10.79
C ASP A 230 6.87 -3.34 11.88
N TYR A 231 6.54 -2.99 13.13
CA TYR A 231 7.50 -2.91 14.24
C TYR A 231 8.15 -4.26 14.60
N ASN A 232 7.46 -5.37 14.31
CA ASN A 232 7.91 -6.74 14.55
C ASN A 232 8.18 -7.54 13.26
N GLU A 233 8.05 -6.90 12.09
CA GLU A 233 8.30 -7.57 10.79
C GLU A 233 9.80 -7.52 10.48
N VAL A 234 10.44 -8.68 10.39
CA VAL A 234 11.86 -8.80 10.00
C VAL A 234 11.99 -8.70 8.49
N ARG A 235 12.91 -7.87 8.01
CA ARG A 235 13.26 -7.78 6.59
C ARG A 235 14.50 -8.66 6.35
N TYR A 236 14.36 -9.69 5.52
CA TYR A 236 15.40 -10.68 5.23
C TYR A 236 16.72 -10.11 4.68
N GLU A 237 16.68 -8.90 4.12
CA GLU A 237 17.82 -8.36 3.39
C GLU A 237 18.88 -7.68 4.28
N GLU A 238 18.57 -7.29 5.53
CA GLU A 238 19.47 -6.41 6.33
C GLU A 238 19.41 -6.57 7.86
N ASP A 239 18.84 -7.65 8.41
CA ASP A 239 18.59 -7.78 9.87
C ASP A 239 17.86 -6.54 10.46
N SER A 240 17.15 -5.78 9.62
CA SER A 240 16.40 -4.58 9.99
C SER A 240 14.91 -4.92 10.12
N CYS A 241 14.22 -4.24 11.03
CA CYS A 241 12.77 -4.36 11.15
C CYS A 241 12.09 -3.39 10.17
N GLY A 242 10.87 -3.73 9.75
CA GLY A 242 10.15 -2.96 8.74
C GLY A 242 9.90 -1.51 9.11
N LEU A 243 9.67 -1.22 10.41
CA LEU A 243 9.55 0.14 10.91
C LEU A 243 10.86 0.94 10.79
N SER A 244 12.01 0.33 11.09
CA SER A 244 13.33 0.97 10.95
C SER A 244 13.60 1.37 9.51
N GLU A 245 13.36 0.45 8.56
CA GLU A 245 13.49 0.76 7.14
C GLU A 245 12.53 1.87 6.69
N SER A 246 11.30 1.88 7.21
CA SER A 246 10.33 2.92 6.88
C SER A 246 10.70 4.29 7.43
N LEU A 247 11.28 4.37 8.62
CA LEU A 247 11.78 5.62 9.20
C LEU A 247 12.95 6.17 8.39
N TYR A 248 13.91 5.31 8.05
CA TYR A 248 15.02 5.68 7.18
C TYR A 248 14.52 6.21 5.83
N LEU A 249 13.57 5.52 5.19
CA LEU A 249 12.98 5.96 3.93
C LEU A 249 12.23 7.30 4.06
N PHE A 250 11.55 7.54 5.17
CA PHE A 250 10.87 8.80 5.43
C PHE A 250 11.87 9.96 5.58
N GLN A 251 12.97 9.74 6.30
CA GLN A 251 14.05 10.72 6.39
C GLN A 251 14.61 11.08 4.99
N GLN A 252 14.81 10.07 4.13
CA GLN A 252 15.29 10.27 2.76
C GLN A 252 14.35 11.14 1.90
N VAL A 253 13.05 11.21 2.21
CA VAL A 253 12.11 12.12 1.51
C VAL A 253 12.56 13.57 1.67
N PHE A 254 13.01 13.96 2.86
CA PHE A 254 13.43 15.34 3.15
C PHE A 254 14.87 15.65 2.73
N GLU A 255 15.72 14.63 2.65
CA GLU A 255 17.11 14.76 2.20
C GLU A 255 17.26 14.73 0.68
N THR A 256 16.27 14.18 -0.04
CA THR A 256 16.30 14.06 -1.50
C THR A 256 16.25 15.43 -2.18
N PRO A 257 17.26 15.80 -3.00
CA PRO A 257 17.32 17.13 -3.61
C PRO A 257 16.13 17.51 -4.49
N MET A 258 15.48 16.53 -5.12
CA MET A 258 14.31 16.75 -5.99
C MET A 258 13.02 17.01 -5.21
N LEU A 259 13.04 16.84 -3.89
CA LEU A 259 11.90 17.02 -2.99
C LEU A 259 12.10 18.22 -2.05
N LYS A 260 13.08 19.09 -2.34
CA LYS A 260 13.35 20.31 -1.56
C LYS A 260 12.17 21.26 -1.55
N ASP A 261 11.49 21.38 -2.70
CA ASP A 261 10.38 22.32 -2.89
C ASP A 261 9.01 21.71 -2.54
N VAL A 262 8.98 20.51 -1.94
CA VAL A 262 7.73 19.92 -1.43
C VAL A 262 7.22 20.77 -0.28
N LEU A 263 6.00 21.30 -0.45
CA LEU A 263 5.29 22.10 0.55
C LEU A 263 4.30 21.29 1.39
N GLU A 264 4.01 20.05 1.00
CA GLU A 264 2.99 19.24 1.65
C GLU A 264 3.34 17.75 1.68
N VAL A 265 3.32 17.19 2.89
CA VAL A 265 3.49 15.76 3.15
C VAL A 265 2.28 15.28 3.95
N VAL A 266 1.59 14.26 3.43
CA VAL A 266 0.54 13.53 4.13
C VAL A 266 1.13 12.21 4.61
N LEU A 267 1.38 12.09 5.91
CA LEU A 267 1.83 10.87 6.56
C LEU A 267 0.60 10.02 6.92
N VAL A 268 0.52 8.84 6.31
CA VAL A 268 -0.55 7.86 6.55
C VAL A 268 0.02 6.68 7.33
N LEU A 269 -0.33 6.58 8.61
CA LEU A 269 -0.01 5.45 9.50
C LEU A 269 -1.10 4.37 9.33
N ASN A 270 -0.87 3.46 8.39
CA ASN A 270 -1.81 2.42 7.96
C ASN A 270 -1.72 1.14 8.81
N LYS A 271 -2.65 0.20 8.57
CA LYS A 271 -2.75 -1.13 9.21
C LYS A 271 -2.97 -1.03 10.72
N VAL A 272 -3.78 -0.06 11.12
CA VAL A 272 -4.14 0.15 12.53
C VAL A 272 -4.91 -1.05 13.12
N ASP A 273 -5.68 -1.75 12.29
CA ASP A 273 -6.39 -2.99 12.62
C ASP A 273 -5.41 -4.10 13.01
N ILE A 274 -4.39 -4.35 12.19
CA ILE A 274 -3.36 -5.36 12.42
C ILE A 274 -2.48 -4.94 13.60
N PHE A 275 -2.17 -3.65 13.73
CA PHE A 275 -1.40 -3.14 14.86
C PHE A 275 -2.12 -3.37 16.19
N LYS A 276 -3.42 -3.06 16.26
CA LYS A 276 -4.25 -3.30 17.45
C LYS A 276 -4.30 -4.78 17.81
N GLU A 277 -4.47 -5.64 16.81
CA GLU A 277 -4.44 -7.09 17.01
C GLU A 277 -3.09 -7.57 17.59
N LYS A 278 -1.96 -7.16 16.97
CA LYS A 278 -0.61 -7.56 17.42
C LYS A 278 -0.28 -7.03 18.82
N LEU A 279 -0.51 -5.75 19.07
CA LEU A 279 -0.11 -5.09 20.33
C LEU A 279 -1.06 -5.41 21.49
N CYS A 280 -2.37 -5.28 21.29
CA CYS A 280 -3.35 -5.34 22.37
C CYS A 280 -3.78 -6.78 22.65
N ASN A 281 -4.12 -7.53 21.60
CA ASN A 281 -4.71 -8.86 21.74
C ASN A 281 -3.62 -9.93 21.87
N LYS A 282 -2.64 -9.94 20.95
CA LYS A 282 -1.52 -10.89 20.97
C LYS A 282 -0.37 -10.50 21.92
N ARG A 283 -0.44 -9.31 22.52
CA ARG A 283 0.56 -8.80 23.48
C ARG A 283 1.99 -8.85 22.95
N ILE A 284 2.19 -8.55 21.65
CA ILE A 284 3.51 -8.51 21.02
C ILE A 284 4.19 -7.17 21.35
N PRO A 285 5.30 -7.15 22.12
CA PRO A 285 5.94 -5.91 22.58
C PRO A 285 6.54 -5.08 21.44
N LEU A 286 6.49 -3.75 21.55
CA LEU A 286 7.05 -2.83 20.55
C LEU A 286 8.57 -2.95 20.35
N ASN A 287 9.29 -3.40 21.38
CA ASN A 287 10.74 -3.61 21.35
C ASN A 287 11.15 -5.02 20.90
N ILE A 288 10.22 -5.88 20.44
CA ILE A 288 10.50 -7.28 20.10
C ILE A 288 11.60 -7.45 19.05
N SER A 289 11.76 -6.48 18.14
CA SER A 289 12.81 -6.52 17.10
C SER A 289 14.22 -6.24 17.63
N GLY A 290 14.37 -5.79 18.88
CA GLY A 290 15.64 -5.36 19.46
C GLY A 290 16.17 -4.01 18.95
N GLN A 291 15.65 -3.49 17.83
CA GLN A 291 16.08 -2.21 17.23
C GLN A 291 15.53 -0.97 17.94
N PHE A 292 14.52 -1.15 18.79
CA PHE A 292 13.90 -0.08 19.55
C PHE A 292 13.90 -0.39 21.05
N PRO A 293 15.06 -0.43 21.71
CA PRO A 293 15.17 -0.78 23.13
C PRO A 293 14.48 0.26 24.05
N ASP A 294 14.31 1.49 23.56
CA ASP A 294 13.60 2.59 24.23
C ASP A 294 12.07 2.53 24.04
N ALA A 295 11.53 1.52 23.34
CA ALA A 295 10.09 1.42 23.16
C ALA A 295 9.39 1.22 24.52
N PRO A 296 8.22 1.86 24.72
CA PRO A 296 7.48 1.72 25.96
C PRO A 296 7.07 0.25 26.13
N ARG A 297 7.24 -0.25 27.34
CA ARG A 297 6.82 -1.60 27.73
C ARG A 297 5.32 -1.60 28.06
N THR A 298 4.51 -1.35 27.04
CA THR A 298 3.05 -1.25 27.14
C THR A 298 2.38 -2.04 26.03
N PHE A 299 1.13 -2.41 26.28
CA PHE A 299 0.21 -2.97 25.28
C PHE A 299 -0.98 -2.05 25.03
N ASP A 300 -0.88 -0.81 25.51
CA ASP A 300 -1.87 0.24 25.28
C ASP A 300 -1.79 0.75 23.84
N TYR A 301 -2.94 0.78 23.19
CA TYR A 301 -3.06 1.15 21.79
C TYR A 301 -2.60 2.59 21.54
N ASP A 302 -3.12 3.55 22.30
CA ASP A 302 -2.85 4.97 22.08
C ASP A 302 -1.38 5.31 22.35
N THR A 303 -0.80 4.72 23.40
CA THR A 303 0.62 4.87 23.71
C THR A 303 1.49 4.30 22.60
N GLY A 304 1.13 3.14 22.04
CA GLY A 304 1.86 2.51 20.93
C GLY A 304 1.80 3.33 19.64
N VAL A 305 0.61 3.80 19.25
CA VAL A 305 0.44 4.67 18.07
C VAL A 305 1.24 5.96 18.24
N ASN A 306 1.10 6.64 19.39
CA ASN A 306 1.82 7.87 19.66
C ASN A 306 3.33 7.68 19.63
N TRP A 307 3.84 6.56 20.16
CA TRP A 307 5.27 6.27 20.15
C TRP A 307 5.83 6.11 18.73
N ILE A 308 5.11 5.41 17.83
CA ILE A 308 5.50 5.29 16.42
C ILE A 308 5.41 6.66 15.74
N LEU A 309 4.30 7.38 15.93
CA LEU A 309 4.07 8.70 15.34
C LEU A 309 5.20 9.69 15.69
N GLN A 310 5.58 9.76 16.97
CA GLN A 310 6.64 10.66 17.43
C GLN A 310 8.00 10.37 16.77
N ARG A 311 8.27 9.13 16.34
CA ARG A 311 9.49 8.82 15.57
C ARG A 311 9.46 9.43 14.18
N TYR A 312 8.32 9.38 13.49
CA TYR A 312 8.18 10.05 12.20
C TYR A 312 8.25 11.57 12.35
N LEU A 313 7.55 12.14 13.33
CA LEU A 313 7.54 13.60 13.55
C LEU A 313 8.93 14.16 13.89
N LYS A 314 9.77 13.41 14.59
CA LYS A 314 11.17 13.79 14.86
C LYS A 314 12.04 13.89 13.60
N LEU A 315 11.65 13.24 12.50
CA LEU A 315 12.35 13.28 11.22
C LEU A 315 11.84 14.39 10.30
N VAL A 316 10.75 15.07 10.67
CA VAL A 316 10.23 16.22 9.92
C VAL A 316 11.17 17.41 10.18
N PRO A 317 11.67 18.07 9.12
CA PRO A 317 12.49 19.29 9.24
C PRO A 317 11.78 20.36 10.07
N ASN A 318 12.54 21.10 10.85
CA ASN A 318 11.98 22.21 11.63
C ASN A 318 11.62 23.41 10.71
N GLU A 319 10.87 24.38 11.25
CA GLU A 319 10.44 25.56 10.48
C GLU A 319 11.61 26.40 9.95
N ILE A 320 12.78 26.35 10.59
CA ILE A 320 13.98 27.05 10.12
C ILE A 320 14.51 26.39 8.85
N GLU A 321 14.48 25.06 8.78
CA GLU A 321 14.90 24.27 7.62
C GLU A 321 13.87 24.33 6.49
N ARG A 322 12.58 24.35 6.80
CA ARG A 322 11.47 24.36 5.82
C ARG A 322 10.22 25.12 6.30
N GLU A 323 10.25 26.44 6.27
CA GLU A 323 9.19 27.33 6.80
C GLU A 323 7.77 27.07 6.26
N HIS A 324 7.66 26.61 5.00
CA HIS A 324 6.38 26.43 4.32
C HIS A 324 5.91 24.97 4.24
N LEU A 325 6.65 24.03 4.83
CA LEU A 325 6.30 22.62 4.81
C LEU A 325 5.11 22.35 5.75
N ARG A 326 4.04 21.77 5.21
CA ARG A 326 2.89 21.29 5.98
C ARG A 326 2.92 19.77 6.06
N VAL A 327 2.75 19.25 7.27
CA VAL A 327 2.64 17.80 7.50
C VAL A 327 1.27 17.47 8.08
N HIS A 328 0.50 16.67 7.36
CA HIS A 328 -0.77 16.12 7.81
C HIS A 328 -0.57 14.66 8.22
N VAL A 329 -1.18 14.25 9.33
CA VAL A 329 -1.03 12.89 9.86
C VAL A 329 -2.40 12.23 9.95
N HIS A 330 -2.50 11.02 9.44
CA HIS A 330 -3.70 10.20 9.53
C HIS A 330 -3.33 8.79 10.00
N VAL A 331 -4.08 8.26 10.96
CA VAL A 331 -3.99 6.86 11.39
C VAL A 331 -5.18 6.13 10.78
N VAL A 332 -4.91 5.11 9.95
CA VAL A 332 -5.96 4.51 9.14
C VAL A 332 -5.93 2.99 9.08
N ASP A 333 -7.11 2.43 8.86
CA ASP A 333 -7.27 1.12 8.25
C ASP A 333 -7.55 1.32 6.76
N GLY A 334 -6.59 0.98 5.89
CA GLY A 334 -6.72 1.14 4.45
C GLY A 334 -7.81 0.27 3.80
N LEU A 335 -8.34 -0.73 4.51
CA LEU A 335 -9.51 -1.51 4.06
C LEU A 335 -10.84 -0.90 4.54
N ASN A 336 -10.79 0.11 5.41
CA ASN A 336 -11.97 0.82 5.91
C ASN A 336 -12.19 2.13 5.14
N GLU A 337 -13.31 2.19 4.42
CA GLU A 337 -13.68 3.32 3.58
C GLU A 337 -13.74 4.66 4.33
N ASN A 338 -14.35 4.66 5.52
CA ASN A 338 -14.52 5.87 6.34
C ASN A 338 -13.17 6.39 6.84
N SER A 339 -12.26 5.48 7.21
CA SER A 339 -10.93 5.83 7.68
C SER A 339 -10.10 6.53 6.60
N VAL A 340 -10.21 6.10 5.35
CA VAL A 340 -9.50 6.71 4.22
C VAL A 340 -10.19 8.00 3.73
N ALA A 341 -11.50 8.15 3.92
CA ALA A 341 -12.22 9.39 3.60
C ALA A 341 -11.71 10.61 4.41
N GLU A 342 -11.17 10.40 5.60
CA GLU A 342 -10.53 11.47 6.38
C GLU A 342 -9.23 11.96 5.74
N VAL A 343 -8.45 11.05 5.14
CA VAL A 343 -7.24 11.40 4.35
C VAL A 343 -7.63 12.22 3.13
N MET A 344 -8.72 11.84 2.45
CA MET A 344 -9.27 12.61 1.34
C MET A 344 -9.63 14.03 1.74
N SER A 345 -10.24 14.22 2.91
CA SER A 345 -10.69 15.52 3.38
C SER A 345 -9.54 16.49 3.65
N SER A 346 -8.35 15.99 4.03
CA SER A 346 -7.15 16.84 4.19
C SER A 346 -6.49 17.16 2.85
N MET A 347 -6.48 16.19 1.92
CA MET A 347 -5.92 16.34 0.57
C MET A 347 -6.79 17.25 -0.32
N TYR A 348 -8.12 17.12 -0.23
CA TYR A 348 -9.12 17.82 -1.03
C TYR A 348 -10.16 18.51 -0.12
N PRO A 349 -9.83 19.67 0.48
CA PRO A 349 -10.83 20.43 1.20
C PRO A 349 -11.95 20.89 0.23
N PRO A 350 -13.24 20.91 0.67
CA PRO A 350 -14.33 21.36 -0.17
C PRO A 350 -14.06 22.77 -0.73
N SER A 351 -14.43 22.96 -2.00
CA SER A 351 -14.19 24.19 -2.77
C SER A 351 -14.65 25.44 -2.02
N GLY A 352 -13.76 26.42 -1.86
CA GLY A 352 -14.03 27.72 -1.24
C GLY A 352 -13.29 27.99 0.08
N LYS A 353 -12.63 27.00 0.69
CA LYS A 353 -11.71 27.24 1.81
C LYS A 353 -10.28 27.42 1.30
N ILE A 354 -9.85 28.67 1.15
CA ILE A 354 -8.44 29.01 1.06
C ILE A 354 -7.79 28.56 2.37
N ARG A 355 -6.77 27.70 2.30
CA ARG A 355 -6.03 27.22 3.47
C ARG A 355 -5.43 28.42 4.20
N THR A 356 -5.89 28.74 5.41
CA THR A 356 -5.21 29.72 6.26
C THR A 356 -4.23 29.02 7.19
N LYS A 357 -3.12 29.67 7.57
CA LYS A 357 -2.13 29.15 8.55
C LYS A 357 -2.78 28.72 9.89
N ASN A 358 -3.99 29.19 10.18
CA ASN A 358 -4.71 28.96 11.44
C ASN A 358 -5.69 27.77 11.43
N ASP A 359 -5.93 27.13 10.28
CA ASP A 359 -6.75 25.90 10.21
C ASP A 359 -5.96 24.65 10.68
N LEU A 360 -4.69 24.82 11.04
CA LEU A 360 -3.70 23.79 11.39
C LEU A 360 -3.68 23.41 12.89
N ASN A 361 -4.81 23.52 13.57
CA ASN A 361 -4.91 23.01 14.94
C ASN A 361 -4.94 21.47 14.94
N PHE A 362 -3.83 20.87 15.35
CA PHE A 362 -3.72 19.56 16.01
C PHE A 362 -5.01 18.71 16.01
N PHE A 363 -5.13 17.79 15.04
CA PHE A 363 -5.93 16.57 15.24
C PHE A 363 -5.08 15.53 16.00
N GLY A 364 -4.57 15.94 17.15
CA GLY A 364 -3.96 15.08 18.17
C GLY A 364 -4.99 14.60 19.20
N ARG A 365 -6.27 14.47 18.81
CA ARG A 365 -7.25 13.75 19.62
C ARG A 365 -7.28 12.34 19.09
N ALA A 366 -6.91 11.38 19.95
CA ALA A 366 -7.30 9.99 19.77
C ALA A 366 -8.79 9.95 19.34
N PRO A 367 -9.17 9.12 18.36
CA PRO A 367 -10.55 8.98 17.97
C PRO A 367 -11.39 8.68 19.22
N LYS A 368 -12.29 9.61 19.57
CA LYS A 368 -13.33 9.34 20.57
C LYS A 368 -14.28 8.34 19.94
N PHE A 369 -13.99 7.05 20.11
CA PHE A 369 -15.00 6.03 19.92
C PHE A 369 -16.01 6.18 21.07
N ALA A 370 -17.28 6.42 20.72
CA ALA A 370 -18.37 6.30 21.66
C ALA A 370 -18.38 4.86 22.22
N VAL A 371 -18.61 4.76 23.53
CA VAL A 371 -18.68 3.52 24.31
C VAL A 371 -19.64 2.52 23.70
#